data_AF-A0A1V5T423-F1
#
_entry.id   AF-A0A1V5T423-F1
#
_cell.length_a   1.000
_cell.length_b   1.000
_cell.length_c   1.000
_cell.angle_alpha   90.00
_cell.angle_beta   90.00
_cell.angle_gamma   90.00
#
_symmetry.space_group_name_H-M   'P 1'
#
loop_
_entity.id
_entity.type
_entity.pdbx_description
1 polymer ?
#
loop_
_entity_poly.entity_id
_entity_poly.type
_entity_poly.pdbx_seq_one_letter_code
_entity_poly.pdbx_strand_id
1 'polypeptide(L)'
;MNKKLLAATALVLVIGTSSLFAFGIGIQGGFSVSQDGVGSGSGAVTFKLDSMPWVFAADATFADRTSVGVTADNWIANRPLAGLLNYFYGWGIAGSASVGEAVQYGFIGARVLGGLNVFLLDKHLEFYTQIAWQPGFSIVLSGNSSIDTVLRSFPGAFGFRFWF
;
A
#
# COMPACT_ATOMS: atom_id res chain seq x y z
N MET A 1 4.55 -25.91 10.90
CA MET A 1 3.13 -25.66 10.52
C MET A 1 2.95 -25.91 9.03
N ASN A 2 1.88 -26.61 8.64
CA ASN A 2 1.59 -26.85 7.23
C ASN A 2 1.21 -25.53 6.55
N LYS A 3 1.83 -25.18 5.42
CA LYS A 3 1.62 -23.88 4.73
C LYS A 3 0.13 -23.61 4.43
N LYS A 4 -0.63 -24.68 4.17
CA LYS A 4 -2.08 -24.64 3.94
C LYS A 4 -2.86 -24.25 5.20
N LEU A 5 -2.44 -24.74 6.37
CA LEU A 5 -3.07 -24.41 7.65
C LEU A 5 -2.78 -22.96 8.03
N LEU A 6 -1.55 -22.48 7.83
CA LEU A 6 -1.20 -21.08 8.05
C LEU A 6 -2.03 -20.14 7.15
N ALA A 7 -2.15 -20.46 5.86
CA ALA A 7 -2.95 -19.68 4.92
C ALA A 7 -4.44 -19.67 5.28
N ALA A 8 -4.99 -20.83 5.69
CA ALA A 8 -6.38 -20.93 6.13
C ALA A 8 -6.63 -20.15 7.43
N THR A 9 -5.72 -20.22 8.40
CA THR A 9 -5.83 -19.44 9.64
C THR A 9 -5.71 -17.94 9.38
N ALA A 10 -4.80 -17.52 8.50
CA ALA A 10 -4.68 -16.12 8.10
C ALA A 10 -5.95 -15.62 7.41
N LEU A 11 -6.52 -16.43 6.50
CA LEU A 11 -7.78 -16.12 5.82
C LEU A 11 -8.96 -16.02 6.80
N VAL A 12 -9.06 -16.95 7.76
CA VAL A 12 -10.11 -16.94 8.79
C VAL A 12 -9.95 -15.74 9.74
N LEU A 13 -8.73 -15.35 10.09
CA LEU A 13 -8.48 -14.14 10.90
C LEU A 13 -8.91 -12.88 10.14
N VAL A 14 -8.54 -12.77 8.86
CA VAL A 14 -8.93 -11.64 8.01
C VAL A 14 -10.46 -11.55 7.88
N ILE A 15 -11.12 -12.67 7.55
CA ILE A 15 -12.59 -12.73 7.43
C ILE A 15 -13.26 -12.49 8.79
N GLY A 16 -12.74 -13.08 9.87
CA GLY A 16 -13.29 -12.94 11.22
C GLY A 16 -13.23 -11.50 11.75
N THR A 17 -12.24 -10.70 11.31
CA THR A 17 -12.16 -9.27 11.66
C THR A 17 -13.02 -8.36 10.78
N SER A 18 -13.46 -8.82 9.61
CA SER A 18 -14.24 -8.00 8.67
C SER A 18 -15.70 -7.78 9.05
N SER A 19 -16.28 -8.57 9.96
CA SER A 19 -17.68 -8.43 10.38
C SER A 19 -17.92 -7.35 11.45
N LEU A 20 -16.87 -6.72 11.97
CA LEU A 20 -16.94 -5.75 13.08
C LEU A 20 -16.70 -4.30 12.66
N PHE A 21 -16.31 -4.04 11.41
CA PHE A 21 -16.03 -2.70 10.92
C PHE A 21 -16.60 -2.53 9.51
N ALA A 22 -17.32 -1.44 9.25
CA ALA A 22 -17.51 -0.98 7.87
C ALA A 22 -16.11 -0.81 7.25
N PHE A 23 -15.91 -1.39 6.07
CA PHE A 23 -14.58 -1.62 5.53
C PHE A 23 -14.59 -1.44 4.02
N GLY A 24 -13.76 -0.52 3.52
CA GLY A 24 -13.57 -0.31 2.10
C GLY A 24 -12.57 -1.34 1.56
N ILE A 25 -12.96 -2.24 0.66
CA ILE A 25 -12.04 -3.18 -0.02
C ILE A 25 -11.88 -2.77 -1.47
N GLY A 26 -10.64 -2.77 -1.97
CA GLY A 26 -10.39 -2.33 -3.32
C GLY A 26 -9.12 -2.86 -3.95
N ILE A 27 -8.84 -2.36 -5.14
CA ILE A 27 -7.61 -2.62 -5.87
C ILE A 27 -7.04 -1.28 -6.37
N GLN A 28 -5.72 -1.23 -6.51
CA GLN A 28 -5.02 -0.10 -7.10
C GLN A 28 -3.99 -0.58 -8.12
N GLY A 29 -3.76 0.24 -9.13
CA GLY A 29 -2.52 0.26 -9.88
C GLY A 29 -1.64 1.40 -9.38
N GLY A 30 -0.34 1.30 -9.64
CA GLY A 30 0.60 2.33 -9.22
C GLY A 30 1.69 2.59 -10.23
N PHE A 31 2.55 3.54 -9.87
CA PHE A 31 3.81 3.84 -10.51
C PHE A 31 4.79 4.30 -9.43
N SER A 32 6.08 4.35 -9.76
CA SER A 32 7.07 4.93 -8.86
C SER A 32 8.02 5.83 -9.61
N VAL A 33 8.43 6.92 -8.97
CA VAL A 33 9.52 7.77 -9.45
C VAL A 33 10.57 7.79 -8.35
N SER A 34 11.79 7.36 -8.65
CA SER A 34 12.90 7.32 -7.70
C SER A 34 14.13 8.03 -8.25
N GLN A 35 15.23 8.02 -7.48
CA GLN A 35 16.54 8.48 -7.96
C GLN A 35 17.02 7.78 -9.23
N ASP A 36 16.56 6.56 -9.49
CA ASP A 36 16.97 5.73 -10.62
C ASP A 36 16.03 5.88 -11.84
N GLY A 37 15.02 6.76 -11.76
CA GLY A 37 14.08 7.06 -12.83
C GLY A 37 12.64 6.66 -12.54
N VAL A 38 11.85 6.44 -13.60
CA VAL A 38 10.46 5.98 -13.50
C VAL A 38 10.45 4.46 -13.43
N GLY A 39 10.02 3.92 -12.30
CA GLY A 39 9.90 2.49 -12.05
C GLY A 39 8.59 1.91 -12.59
N SER A 40 8.58 0.59 -12.74
CA SER A 40 7.38 -0.17 -13.12
C SER A 40 6.26 -0.01 -12.10
N GLY A 41 5.03 0.06 -12.59
CA GLY A 41 3.83 0.05 -11.76
C GLY A 41 3.56 -1.31 -11.11
N SER A 42 3.03 -1.32 -9.90
CA SER A 42 2.53 -2.52 -9.23
C SER A 42 1.03 -2.44 -8.97
N GLY A 43 0.38 -3.59 -8.96
CA GLY A 43 -1.01 -3.73 -8.52
C GLY A 43 -1.05 -4.14 -7.05
N ALA A 44 -1.95 -3.54 -6.27
CA ALA A 44 -2.12 -3.88 -4.85
C ALA A 44 -3.60 -4.06 -4.51
N VAL A 45 -3.88 -4.95 -3.57
CA VAL A 45 -5.17 -4.99 -2.88
C VAL A 45 -5.12 -3.94 -1.78
N THR A 46 -6.20 -3.17 -1.64
CA THR A 46 -6.29 -2.12 -0.63
C THR A 46 -7.46 -2.32 0.28
N PHE A 47 -7.28 -1.83 1.50
CA PHE A 47 -8.35 -1.79 2.46
C PHE A 47 -8.33 -0.55 3.33
N LYS A 48 -9.50 -0.08 3.76
CA LYS A 48 -9.65 1.10 4.58
C LYS A 48 -10.67 0.86 5.69
N LEU A 49 -10.30 1.28 6.91
CA LEU A 49 -11.20 1.23 8.07
C LEU A 49 -12.19 2.40 7.99
N ASP A 50 -13.45 2.18 8.33
CA ASP A 50 -14.44 3.28 8.44
C ASP A 50 -14.28 4.07 9.73
N SER A 51 -14.02 3.38 10.85
CA SER A 51 -13.89 3.99 12.18
C SER A 51 -12.56 4.70 12.42
N MET A 52 -11.55 4.43 11.59
CA MET A 52 -10.22 5.02 11.73
C MET A 52 -9.69 5.46 10.36
N PRO A 53 -8.93 6.55 10.28
CA PRO A 53 -8.40 7.06 9.02
C PRO A 53 -7.27 6.21 8.42
N TRP A 54 -7.20 4.91 8.72
CA TRP A 54 -6.14 4.03 8.23
C TRP A 54 -6.53 3.35 6.92
N VAL A 55 -5.62 3.47 5.97
CA VAL A 55 -5.65 2.87 4.65
C VAL A 55 -4.44 1.97 4.50
N PHE A 56 -4.65 0.78 4.00
CA PHE A 56 -3.60 -0.20 3.81
C PHE A 56 -3.59 -0.64 2.35
N ALA A 57 -2.40 -0.94 1.85
CA ALA A 57 -2.25 -1.62 0.56
C ALA A 57 -1.24 -2.75 0.73
N ALA A 58 -1.52 -3.87 0.08
CA ALA A 58 -0.63 -5.02 0.02
C ALA A 58 -0.50 -5.50 -1.42
N ASP A 59 0.74 -5.65 -1.88
CA ASP A 59 1.07 -6.19 -3.18
C ASP A 59 2.01 -7.40 -3.05
N ALA A 60 1.98 -8.26 -4.05
CA ALA A 60 2.89 -9.38 -4.16
C ALA A 60 3.22 -9.65 -5.62
N THR A 61 4.49 -9.95 -5.90
CA THR A 61 4.96 -10.39 -7.22
C THR A 61 5.55 -11.78 -7.08
N PHE A 62 5.13 -12.70 -7.96
CA PHE A 62 5.60 -14.09 -8.00
C PHE A 62 6.20 -14.40 -9.38
N ALA A 63 7.35 -13.80 -9.66
CA ALA A 63 8.10 -13.99 -10.91
C ALA A 63 9.50 -14.54 -10.57
N ASP A 64 10.55 -14.12 -11.30
CA ASP A 64 11.96 -14.48 -11.03
C ASP A 64 12.40 -14.16 -9.60
N ARG A 65 11.69 -13.24 -8.95
CA ARG A 65 11.78 -12.99 -7.51
C ARG A 65 10.39 -13.01 -6.92
N THR A 66 10.30 -13.52 -5.69
CA THR A 66 9.09 -13.35 -4.87
C THR A 66 9.24 -12.07 -4.08
N SER A 67 8.32 -11.12 -4.23
CA SER A 67 8.30 -9.89 -3.44
C SER A 67 6.94 -9.67 -2.82
N VAL A 68 6.94 -9.03 -1.64
CA VAL A 68 5.75 -8.54 -0.96
C VAL A 68 5.99 -7.09 -0.56
N GLY A 69 4.97 -6.26 -0.75
CA GLY A 69 4.95 -4.86 -0.35
C GLY A 69 3.72 -4.59 0.49
N VAL A 70 3.89 -3.77 1.54
CA VAL A 70 2.79 -3.30 2.37
C VAL A 70 2.93 -1.81 2.67
N THR A 71 1.80 -1.14 2.78
CA THR A 71 1.71 0.23 3.28
C THR A 71 0.61 0.34 4.33
N ALA A 72 0.82 1.26 5.28
CA ALA A 72 -0.17 1.66 6.26
C ALA A 72 -0.16 3.19 6.34
N ASP A 73 -1.21 3.80 5.80
CA ASP A 73 -1.34 5.24 5.55
C ASP A 73 -2.49 5.79 6.41
N ASN A 74 -2.18 6.73 7.30
CA ASN A 74 -3.13 7.47 8.12
C ASN A 74 -3.53 8.77 7.43
N TRP A 75 -4.77 8.84 6.95
CA TRP A 75 -5.36 10.02 6.32
C TRP A 75 -5.87 11.01 7.37
N ILE A 76 -5.02 11.96 7.78
CA ILE A 76 -5.35 12.98 8.79
C ILE A 76 -6.60 13.78 8.38
N ALA A 77 -6.76 14.06 7.09
CA ALA A 77 -7.94 14.73 6.56
C ALA A 77 -8.41 14.08 5.28
N ASN A 78 -9.73 14.05 5.11
CA ASN A 78 -10.41 13.74 3.86
C ASN A 78 -11.63 14.68 3.77
N ARG A 79 -11.53 15.74 2.98
CA ARG A 79 -12.50 16.85 2.98
C ARG A 79 -12.94 17.22 1.57
N PRO A 80 -14.17 17.75 1.42
CA PRO A 80 -14.62 18.26 0.13
C PRO A 80 -13.68 19.33 -0.41
N LEU A 81 -13.26 19.16 -1.66
CA LEU A 81 -12.54 20.16 -2.45
C LEU A 81 -13.51 20.94 -3.33
N ALA A 82 -14.30 20.21 -4.15
CA ALA A 82 -15.32 20.77 -5.03
C ALA A 82 -16.33 19.69 -5.46
N GLY A 83 -17.62 19.93 -5.24
CA GLY A 83 -18.67 18.96 -5.58
C GLY A 83 -18.44 17.61 -4.88
N LEU A 84 -18.34 16.53 -5.67
CA LEU A 84 -18.05 15.17 -5.18
C LEU A 84 -16.55 14.88 -4.98
N LEU A 85 -15.68 15.78 -5.45
CA LEU A 85 -14.23 15.65 -5.33
C LEU A 85 -13.78 16.07 -3.94
N ASN A 86 -13.10 15.16 -3.26
CA ASN A 86 -12.47 15.38 -1.97
C ASN A 86 -10.95 15.34 -2.15
N TYR A 87 -10.26 16.02 -1.24
CA TYR A 87 -8.81 15.90 -1.08
C TYR A 87 -8.50 15.21 0.24
N PHE A 88 -7.40 14.45 0.25
CA PHE A 88 -6.87 13.88 1.47
C PHE A 88 -5.36 14.07 1.56
N TYR A 89 -4.86 14.05 2.79
CA TYR A 89 -3.43 14.02 3.06
C TYR A 89 -3.16 13.30 4.39
N GLY A 90 -1.93 12.86 4.56
CA GLY A 90 -1.59 12.02 5.68
C GLY A 90 -0.12 11.68 5.78
N TRP A 91 0.14 10.74 6.67
CA TRP A 91 1.44 10.11 6.87
C TRP A 91 1.26 8.60 6.91
N GLY A 92 2.35 7.86 6.79
CA GLY A 92 2.28 6.42 6.86
C GLY A 92 3.64 5.76 6.95
N ILE A 93 3.62 4.45 6.77
CA ILE A 93 4.81 3.62 6.67
C ILE A 93 4.68 2.65 5.50
N ALA A 94 5.81 2.32 4.90
CA ALA A 94 5.94 1.28 3.89
C ALA A 94 6.97 0.25 4.33
N GLY A 95 6.70 -1.00 3.99
CA GLY A 95 7.66 -2.09 4.11
C GLY A 95 7.60 -2.95 2.87
N SER A 96 8.74 -3.43 2.40
CA SER A 96 8.76 -4.49 1.39
C SER A 96 9.90 -5.47 1.64
N ALA A 97 9.71 -6.68 1.15
CA ALA A 97 10.72 -7.72 1.16
C ALA A 97 10.69 -8.44 -0.20
N SER A 98 11.85 -8.74 -0.75
CA SER A 98 12.00 -9.55 -1.95
C SER A 98 13.06 -10.62 -1.72
N VAL A 99 12.73 -11.85 -2.08
CA VAL A 99 13.59 -13.02 -2.00
C VAL A 99 13.79 -13.57 -3.41
N GLY A 100 15.04 -13.63 -3.85
CA GLY A 100 15.49 -14.30 -5.06
C GLY A 100 16.69 -15.19 -4.78
N GLU A 101 17.08 -16.01 -5.76
CA GLU A 101 18.13 -17.04 -5.60
C GLU A 101 19.50 -16.49 -5.18
N ALA A 102 19.84 -15.27 -5.59
CA ALA A 102 21.17 -14.68 -5.34
C ALA A 102 21.16 -13.44 -4.43
N VAL A 103 20.03 -12.74 -4.31
CA VAL A 103 19.94 -11.47 -3.59
C VAL A 103 18.58 -11.37 -2.90
N GLN A 104 18.60 -11.01 -1.62
CA GLN A 104 17.41 -10.63 -0.86
C GLN A 104 17.43 -9.12 -0.64
N TYR A 105 16.26 -8.49 -0.73
CA TYR A 105 16.08 -7.06 -0.59
C TYR A 105 15.01 -6.79 0.47
N GLY A 106 15.26 -5.83 1.34
CA GLY A 106 14.28 -5.31 2.29
C GLY A 106 14.20 -3.79 2.17
N PHE A 107 13.01 -3.24 2.38
CA PHE A 107 12.82 -1.81 2.51
C PHE A 107 11.91 -1.51 3.69
N ILE A 108 12.23 -0.46 4.42
CA ILE A 108 11.32 0.18 5.38
C ILE A 108 11.41 1.69 5.20
N GLY A 109 10.27 2.37 5.17
CA GLY A 109 10.22 3.81 4.96
C GLY A 109 9.04 4.46 5.63
N ALA A 110 9.22 5.74 5.95
CA ALA A 110 8.12 6.62 6.31
C ALA A 110 7.44 7.12 5.05
N ARG A 111 6.21 7.62 5.18
CA ARG A 111 5.43 8.18 4.08
C ARG A 111 4.82 9.51 4.49
N VAL A 112 4.86 10.48 3.58
CA VAL A 112 4.02 11.69 3.61
C VAL A 112 3.24 11.69 2.30
N LEU A 113 1.92 11.76 2.37
CA LEU A 113 1.07 11.46 1.22
C LEU A 113 -0.06 12.46 1.06
N GLY A 114 -0.52 12.61 -0.17
CA GLY A 114 -1.66 13.42 -0.55
C GLY A 114 -2.34 12.86 -1.78
N GLY A 115 -3.62 13.19 -1.94
CA GLY A 115 -4.39 12.66 -3.04
C GLY A 115 -5.79 13.23 -3.13
N LEU A 116 -6.54 12.68 -4.07
CA LEU A 116 -7.92 13.04 -4.33
C LEU A 116 -8.77 11.78 -4.36
N ASN A 117 -10.02 11.89 -3.94
CA ASN A 117 -11.00 10.82 -4.06
C ASN A 117 -12.41 11.35 -4.36
N VAL A 118 -13.21 10.49 -4.97
CA VAL A 118 -14.62 10.73 -5.31
C VAL A 118 -15.44 9.56 -4.79
N PHE A 119 -16.56 9.85 -4.14
CA PHE A 119 -17.53 8.85 -3.73
C PHE A 119 -18.74 8.87 -4.66
N LEU A 120 -19.12 7.70 -5.16
CA LEU A 120 -20.30 7.45 -6.00
C LEU A 120 -21.20 6.41 -5.32
N LEU A 121 -22.41 6.22 -5.86
CA LEU A 121 -23.38 5.22 -5.39
C LEU A 121 -23.63 5.33 -3.88
N ASP A 122 -24.03 6.53 -3.42
CA ASP A 122 -24.27 6.81 -2.00
C ASP A 122 -23.08 6.46 -1.07
N LYS A 123 -21.87 6.65 -1.60
CA LYS A 123 -20.57 6.36 -0.94
C LYS A 123 -20.19 4.88 -0.87
N HIS A 124 -20.92 4.00 -1.55
CA HIS A 124 -20.52 2.60 -1.69
C HIS A 124 -19.31 2.40 -2.62
N LEU A 125 -19.01 3.34 -3.50
CA LEU A 125 -17.89 3.25 -4.43
C LEU A 125 -16.98 4.48 -4.32
N GLU A 126 -15.73 4.27 -3.91
CA GLU A 126 -14.69 5.29 -3.86
C GLU A 126 -13.73 5.10 -5.03
N PHE A 127 -13.44 6.15 -5.79
CA PHE A 127 -12.26 6.22 -6.67
C PHE A 127 -11.23 7.15 -6.05
N TYR A 128 -9.94 6.84 -6.17
CA TYR A 128 -8.90 7.67 -5.60
C TYR A 128 -7.61 7.67 -6.41
N THR A 129 -6.84 8.73 -6.22
CA THR A 129 -5.44 8.84 -6.64
C THR A 129 -4.61 9.34 -5.46
N GLN A 130 -3.37 8.86 -5.33
CA GLN A 130 -2.46 9.17 -4.23
C GLN A 130 -1.04 9.32 -4.76
N ILE A 131 -0.30 10.29 -4.23
CA ILE A 131 1.15 10.37 -4.34
C ILE A 131 1.71 10.41 -2.93
N ALA A 132 2.80 9.69 -2.69
CA ALA A 132 3.52 9.73 -1.43
C ALA A 132 5.00 10.01 -1.66
N TRP A 133 5.60 10.82 -0.80
CA TRP A 133 7.05 10.83 -0.60
C TRP A 133 7.39 9.75 0.42
N GLN A 134 8.30 8.82 0.05
CA GLN A 134 8.60 7.62 0.82
C GLN A 134 10.10 7.47 1.13
N PRO A 135 10.68 8.31 2.01
CA PRO A 135 12.06 8.14 2.42
C PRO A 135 12.23 6.94 3.35
N GLY A 136 13.37 6.26 3.28
CA GLY A 136 13.61 5.06 4.09
C GLY A 136 15.00 4.46 3.93
N PHE A 137 15.11 3.19 4.31
CA PHE A 137 16.32 2.40 4.22
C PHE A 137 16.06 1.15 3.39
N SER A 138 16.96 0.91 2.44
CA SER A 138 17.08 -0.33 1.70
C SER A 138 18.13 -1.20 2.37
N ILE A 139 17.84 -2.49 2.50
CA ILE A 139 18.75 -3.50 3.02
C ILE A 139 18.94 -4.53 1.91
N VAL A 140 20.17 -4.69 1.46
CA VAL A 140 20.54 -5.72 0.48
C VAL A 140 21.31 -6.80 1.21
N LEU A 141 20.78 -8.02 1.20
CA LEU A 141 21.45 -9.20 1.74
C LEU A 141 21.89 -10.07 0.56
N SER A 142 23.19 -10.03 0.29
CA SER A 142 23.87 -10.82 -0.73
C SER A 142 25.27 -11.22 -0.22
N GLY A 143 26.14 -11.76 -1.08
CA GLY A 143 27.54 -12.06 -0.74
C GLY A 143 28.29 -10.89 -0.08
N ASN A 144 27.91 -9.65 -0.38
CA ASN A 144 28.19 -8.48 0.44
C ASN A 144 26.87 -7.81 0.85
N SER A 145 26.63 -7.69 2.15
CA SER A 145 25.42 -7.02 2.66
C SER A 145 25.63 -5.51 2.76
N SER A 146 24.62 -4.73 2.36
CA SER A 146 24.63 -3.26 2.45
C SER A 146 23.34 -2.71 3.03
N ILE A 147 23.44 -1.50 3.58
CA ILE A 147 22.29 -0.68 3.97
C ILE A 147 22.45 0.67 3.29
N ASP A 148 21.46 1.05 2.50
CA ASP A 148 21.48 2.25 1.68
C ASP A 148 20.28 3.14 2.02
N THR A 149 20.51 4.45 2.10
CA THR A 149 19.42 5.41 2.30
C THR A 149 18.68 5.66 1.00
N VAL A 150 17.36 5.66 1.06
CA VAL A 150 16.47 6.01 -0.06
C VAL A 150 15.76 7.30 0.29
N LEU A 151 16.23 8.44 -0.22
CA LEU A 151 15.63 9.75 0.10
C LEU A 151 14.68 10.25 -1.00
N ARG A 152 14.88 9.80 -2.24
CA ARG A 152 14.09 10.17 -3.41
C ARG A 152 13.28 8.97 -3.88
N SER A 153 12.10 8.83 -3.32
CA SER A 153 11.12 7.81 -3.70
C SER A 153 9.73 8.42 -3.63
N PHE A 154 9.03 8.43 -4.76
CA PHE A 154 7.73 9.04 -4.94
C PHE A 154 6.76 8.05 -5.60
N PRO A 155 6.26 7.03 -4.86
CA PRO A 155 5.21 6.16 -5.37
C PRO A 155 3.89 6.92 -5.56
N GLY A 156 3.24 6.64 -6.69
CA GLY A 156 1.88 7.06 -6.98
C GLY A 156 0.95 5.86 -7.13
N ALA A 157 -0.32 6.04 -6.83
CA ALA A 157 -1.35 5.02 -6.93
C ALA A 157 -2.67 5.61 -7.44
N PHE A 158 -3.41 4.82 -8.19
CA PHE A 158 -4.80 5.09 -8.58
C PHE A 158 -5.61 3.81 -8.40
N GLY A 159 -6.83 3.92 -7.87
CA GLY A 159 -7.61 2.74 -7.56
C GLY A 159 -9.05 3.05 -7.24
N PHE A 160 -9.76 2.01 -6.84
CA PHE A 160 -11.13 2.11 -6.34
C PHE A 160 -11.33 1.20 -5.12
N ARG A 161 -12.32 1.52 -4.29
CA ARG A 161 -12.76 0.70 -3.15
C ARG A 161 -14.29 0.61 -3.09
N PHE A 162 -14.79 -0.57 -2.77
CA PHE A 162 -16.18 -0.82 -2.42
C PHE A 162 -16.35 -0.81 -0.91
N TRP A 163 -17.37 -0.10 -0.43
CA TRP A 163 -17.68 0.08 0.99
C TRP A 163 -18.95 -0.67 1.38
N PHE A 164 -18.88 -1.39 2.50
CA PHE A 164 -19.93 -2.24 3.05
C PHE A 164 -20.40 -1.74 4.42
#